data_AF-W2CSW9-F1
#
_entry.id   AF-W2CSW9-F1
#
_cell.length_a   1.000
_cell.length_b   1.000
_cell.length_c   1.000
_cell.angle_alpha   90.00
_cell.angle_beta   90.00
_cell.angle_gamma   90.00
#
_symmetry.space_group_name_H-M   'P 1'
#
loop_
_entity.id
_entity.type
_entity.pdbx_description
1 polymer ?
#
loop_
_entity_poly.entity_id
_entity_poly.type
_entity_poly.pdbx_seq_one_letter_code
_entity_poly.pdbx_strand_id
1 'polypeptide(L)'
;IKSHACSVGEEIQPVVVKLMMLLKAHALSLGHSGVQVITVQRILDFFNNDVMPIVYDRGSLGASGDLAPLANLFLPLIGVGDVYYKGKKCEAISVLDEFGWSPVRLMSKEGLALLNGTQFMSANGVFALLRAFRLSKKADLIAALSLEAFDGRIEPFMDCLHRIRPHKGQIETGEAFRRLLEGSEIIAQPKKHVQDPYSFRCVPQVHG
;
A
#
# COMPACT_ATOMS: atom_id res chain seq x y z
N ILE A 1 -4.11 7.35 -25.52
CA ILE A 1 -3.85 6.15 -24.68
C ILE A 1 -2.85 5.22 -25.34
N LYS A 2 -3.13 4.60 -26.50
CA LYS A 2 -2.21 3.64 -27.15
C LYS A 2 -0.75 4.12 -27.26
N SER A 3 -0.52 5.35 -27.73
CA SER A 3 0.83 5.93 -27.86
C SER A 3 1.58 6.13 -26.54
N HIS A 4 0.87 6.15 -25.42
CA HIS A 4 1.44 6.34 -24.09
C HIS A 4 1.62 5.03 -23.33
N ALA A 5 1.08 3.91 -23.82
CA ALA A 5 1.22 2.59 -23.18
C ALA A 5 2.60 1.99 -23.47
N CYS A 6 3.64 2.67 -23.00
CA CYS A 6 5.04 2.36 -23.22
C CYS A 6 5.76 1.98 -21.92
N SER A 7 5.03 1.57 -20.88
CA SER A 7 5.68 1.00 -19.69
C SER A 7 6.35 -0.33 -20.03
N VAL A 8 7.48 -0.59 -19.40
CA VAL A 8 8.35 -1.76 -19.64
C VAL A 8 8.89 -2.29 -18.32
N GLY A 9 9.52 -3.45 -18.35
CA GLY A 9 10.14 -4.07 -17.18
C GLY A 9 9.30 -5.22 -16.63
N GLU A 10 9.24 -5.33 -15.31
CA GLU A 10 8.53 -6.40 -14.62
C GLU A 10 7.08 -6.01 -14.35
N GLU A 11 6.18 -6.98 -14.40
CA GLU A 11 4.79 -6.76 -14.04
C GLU A 11 4.68 -6.42 -12.55
N ILE A 12 3.97 -5.34 -12.21
CA ILE A 12 3.80 -4.94 -10.82
C ILE A 12 2.84 -5.87 -10.08
N GLN A 13 2.93 -5.88 -8.75
CA GLN A 13 2.10 -6.75 -7.93
C GLN A 13 0.59 -6.46 -8.11
N PRO A 14 -0.28 -7.48 -8.16
CA PRO A 14 -1.73 -7.29 -8.35
C PRO A 14 -2.38 -6.34 -7.34
N VAL A 15 -1.89 -6.33 -6.09
CA VAL A 15 -2.37 -5.40 -5.06
C VAL A 15 -2.11 -3.93 -5.41
N VAL A 16 -1.00 -3.63 -6.10
CA VAL A 16 -0.68 -2.27 -6.56
C VAL A 16 -1.61 -1.89 -7.71
N VAL A 17 -1.86 -2.80 -8.66
CA VAL A 17 -2.85 -2.60 -9.75
C VAL A 17 -4.23 -2.27 -9.18
N LYS A 18 -4.70 -3.03 -8.18
CA LYS A 18 -5.97 -2.75 -7.48
C LYS A 18 -6.00 -1.37 -6.84
N LEU A 19 -4.94 -0.99 -6.13
CA LEU A 19 -4.83 0.33 -5.52
C LEU A 19 -4.85 1.43 -6.58
N MET A 20 -4.18 1.25 -7.71
CA MET A 20 -4.20 2.22 -8.81
C MET A 20 -5.62 2.43 -9.36
N MET A 21 -6.37 1.35 -9.60
CA MET A 21 -7.76 1.43 -10.04
C MET A 21 -8.64 2.15 -9.01
N LEU A 22 -8.55 1.77 -7.74
CA LEU A 22 -9.33 2.37 -6.66
C LEU A 22 -9.03 3.87 -6.51
N LEU A 23 -7.75 4.25 -6.48
CA LEU A 23 -7.34 5.65 -6.35
C LEU A 23 -7.75 6.48 -7.57
N LYS A 24 -7.72 5.90 -8.78
CA LYS A 24 -8.19 6.60 -9.97
C LYS A 24 -9.70 6.79 -9.94
N ALA A 25 -10.46 5.72 -9.65
CA ALA A 25 -11.91 5.80 -9.56
C ALA A 25 -12.35 6.86 -8.53
N HIS A 26 -11.72 6.89 -7.36
CA HIS A 26 -11.93 7.92 -6.35
C HIS A 26 -11.65 9.33 -6.91
N ALA A 27 -10.47 9.55 -7.50
CA ALA A 27 -10.09 10.86 -8.02
C ALA A 27 -11.02 11.36 -9.14
N LEU A 28 -11.47 10.47 -10.02
CA LEU A 28 -12.43 10.81 -11.09
C LEU A 28 -13.83 11.13 -10.53
N SER A 29 -14.23 10.44 -9.46
CA SER A 29 -15.54 10.62 -8.80
C SER A 29 -15.70 11.96 -8.09
N LEU A 30 -14.61 12.69 -7.84
CA LEU A 30 -14.66 14.05 -7.29
C LEU A 30 -15.25 15.09 -8.27
N GLY A 31 -15.44 14.73 -9.55
CA GLY A 31 -16.18 15.55 -10.52
C GLY A 31 -15.36 16.66 -11.18
N HIS A 32 -14.05 16.76 -10.93
CA HIS A 32 -13.18 17.78 -11.52
C HIS A 32 -12.55 17.40 -12.88
N SER A 33 -12.73 16.15 -13.33
CA SER A 33 -12.06 15.60 -14.52
C SER A 33 -12.94 15.59 -15.79
N GLY A 34 -14.27 15.66 -15.63
CA GLY A 34 -15.22 15.67 -16.75
C GLY A 34 -15.30 14.33 -17.53
N VAL A 35 -15.08 13.21 -16.85
CA VAL A 35 -15.21 11.86 -17.46
C VAL A 35 -16.65 11.38 -17.45
N GLN A 36 -16.98 10.45 -18.34
CA GLN A 36 -18.27 9.78 -18.33
C GLN A 36 -18.41 8.87 -17.11
N VAL A 37 -19.64 8.75 -16.60
CA VAL A 37 -19.96 7.83 -15.50
C VAL A 37 -19.59 6.38 -15.85
N ILE A 38 -19.85 5.97 -17.10
CA ILE A 38 -19.52 4.60 -17.57
C ILE A 38 -18.01 4.30 -17.49
N THR A 39 -17.15 5.31 -17.67
CA THR A 39 -15.70 5.15 -17.54
C THR A 39 -15.32 4.81 -16.11
N VAL A 40 -15.86 5.54 -15.14
CA VAL A 40 -15.61 5.27 -13.70
C VAL A 40 -16.23 3.93 -13.30
N GLN A 41 -17.45 3.64 -13.76
CA GLN A 41 -18.12 2.37 -13.50
C GLN A 41 -17.31 1.18 -14.01
N ARG A 42 -16.77 1.25 -15.23
CA ARG A 42 -15.94 0.17 -15.78
C ARG A 42 -14.68 -0.09 -14.96
N ILE A 43 -14.05 0.96 -14.40
CA ILE A 43 -12.90 0.82 -13.50
C ILE A 43 -13.31 0.06 -12.23
N LEU A 44 -14.48 0.40 -11.65
CA LEU A 44 -15.01 -0.28 -10.47
C LEU A 44 -15.43 -1.72 -10.78
N ASP A 45 -16.00 -1.97 -11.96
CA ASP A 45 -16.36 -3.31 -12.41
C ASP A 45 -15.12 -4.20 -12.52
N PHE A 46 -14.03 -3.68 -13.09
CA PHE A 46 -12.73 -4.39 -13.15
C PHE A 46 -12.19 -4.69 -11.76
N PHE A 47 -12.23 -3.69 -10.87
CA PHE A 47 -11.79 -3.83 -9.49
C PHE A 47 -12.59 -4.90 -8.73
N ASN A 48 -13.92 -4.89 -8.86
CA ASN A 48 -14.84 -5.79 -8.14
C ASN A 48 -14.79 -7.23 -8.68
N ASN A 49 -14.49 -7.43 -9.96
CA ASN A 49 -14.48 -8.74 -10.61
C ASN A 49 -13.08 -9.33 -10.80
N ASP A 50 -12.08 -8.77 -10.13
CA ASP A 50 -10.69 -9.22 -10.21
C ASP A 50 -10.13 -9.27 -11.65
N VAL A 51 -10.59 -8.36 -12.52
CA VAL A 51 -10.02 -8.15 -13.86
C VAL A 51 -8.85 -7.20 -13.71
N MET A 52 -7.63 -7.73 -13.80
CA MET A 52 -6.39 -7.00 -13.47
C MET A 52 -5.61 -6.64 -14.73
N PRO A 53 -5.62 -5.37 -15.16
CA PRO A 53 -4.74 -4.91 -16.24
C PRO A 53 -3.27 -5.18 -15.95
N ILE A 54 -2.51 -5.47 -17.00
CA ILE A 54 -1.06 -5.66 -16.90
C ILE A 54 -0.36 -4.31 -16.95
N VAL A 55 0.42 -4.02 -15.91
CA VAL A 55 1.17 -2.77 -15.75
C VAL A 55 2.60 -3.11 -15.36
N TYR A 56 3.57 -2.41 -15.93
CA TYR A 56 4.99 -2.65 -15.68
C TYR A 56 5.60 -1.61 -14.72
N ASP A 57 6.73 -1.98 -14.11
CA ASP A 57 7.40 -1.21 -13.05
C ASP A 57 8.16 0.04 -13.53
N ARG A 58 8.45 0.17 -14.84
CA ARG A 58 9.19 1.32 -15.40
C ARG A 58 8.40 2.06 -16.47
N GLY A 59 8.57 3.37 -16.51
CA GLY A 59 7.97 4.25 -17.54
C GLY A 59 7.39 5.55 -16.98
N SER A 60 7.13 5.63 -15.67
CA SER A 60 6.80 6.89 -15.01
C SER A 60 8.06 7.61 -14.52
N LEU A 61 8.09 8.94 -14.67
CA LEU A 61 9.08 9.83 -14.06
C LEU A 61 8.58 10.47 -12.75
N GLY A 62 7.30 10.28 -12.43
CA GLY A 62 6.68 10.82 -11.23
C GLY A 62 6.59 12.35 -11.12
N ALA A 63 6.80 13.09 -12.21
CA ALA A 63 6.83 14.56 -12.19
C ALA A 63 5.44 15.21 -12.42
N SER A 64 4.77 14.89 -13.53
CA SER A 64 3.50 15.53 -13.93
C SER A 64 2.35 14.54 -14.20
N GLY A 65 2.61 13.24 -14.01
CA GLY A 65 1.63 12.18 -14.18
C GLY A 65 2.29 10.84 -14.49
N ASP A 66 1.69 9.78 -13.97
CA ASP A 66 2.09 8.39 -14.19
C ASP A 66 1.60 7.87 -15.55
N LEU A 67 1.87 8.64 -16.61
CA LEU A 67 1.25 8.49 -17.93
C LEU A 67 1.36 7.07 -18.49
N ALA A 68 2.57 6.52 -18.51
CA ALA A 68 2.84 5.21 -19.09
C ALA A 68 2.15 4.06 -18.35
N PRO A 69 2.37 3.88 -17.03
CA PRO A 69 1.70 2.82 -16.31
C PRO A 69 0.17 3.02 -16.25
N LEU A 70 -0.36 4.25 -16.23
CA LEU A 70 -1.81 4.48 -16.32
C LEU A 70 -2.37 4.21 -17.71
N ALA A 71 -1.57 4.35 -18.77
CA ALA A 71 -1.97 3.96 -20.11
C ALA A 71 -2.09 2.44 -20.23
N ASN A 72 -1.12 1.70 -19.72
CA ASN A 72 -1.20 0.24 -19.63
C ASN A 72 -2.39 -0.20 -18.75
N LEU A 73 -2.63 0.47 -17.62
CA LEU A 73 -3.77 0.18 -16.73
C LEU A 73 -5.14 0.31 -17.43
N PHE A 74 -5.32 1.31 -18.29
CA PHE A 74 -6.64 1.64 -18.85
C PHE A 74 -6.83 1.30 -20.33
N LEU A 75 -5.81 0.76 -21.01
CA LEU A 75 -5.98 0.15 -22.33
C LEU A 75 -7.10 -0.90 -22.35
N PRO A 76 -7.22 -1.80 -21.35
CA PRO A 76 -8.29 -2.78 -21.31
C PRO A 76 -9.71 -2.23 -21.30
N LEU A 77 -9.93 -1.00 -20.78
CA LEU A 77 -11.26 -0.40 -20.76
C LEU A 77 -11.81 -0.18 -22.18
N ILE A 78 -10.92 0.05 -23.15
CA ILE A 78 -11.27 0.24 -24.56
C ILE A 78 -11.13 -1.06 -25.38
N GLY A 79 -11.04 -2.22 -24.71
CA GLY A 79 -10.95 -3.53 -25.34
C GLY A 79 -9.57 -3.85 -25.93
N VAL A 80 -8.49 -3.22 -25.45
CA VAL A 80 -7.13 -3.41 -25.97
C VAL A 80 -6.18 -3.83 -24.86
N GLY A 81 -5.22 -4.68 -25.18
CA GLY A 81 -4.20 -5.16 -24.23
C GLY A 81 -4.68 -6.34 -23.40
N ASP A 82 -3.82 -6.76 -22.49
CA ASP A 82 -4.03 -7.98 -21.71
C ASP A 82 -4.41 -7.68 -20.27
N VAL A 83 -5.15 -8.62 -19.69
CA VAL A 83 -5.54 -8.64 -18.28
C VAL A 83 -5.27 -10.02 -17.69
N TYR A 84 -5.04 -10.07 -16.38
CA TYR A 84 -5.26 -11.29 -15.62
C TYR A 84 -6.72 -11.38 -15.20
N TYR A 85 -7.36 -12.50 -15.51
CA TYR A 85 -8.72 -12.82 -15.10
C TYR A 85 -8.82 -14.32 -14.81
N LYS A 86 -9.44 -14.70 -13.68
CA LYS A 86 -9.51 -16.10 -13.19
C LYS A 86 -8.13 -16.81 -13.18
N GLY A 87 -7.08 -16.08 -12.80
CA GLY A 87 -5.71 -16.59 -12.70
C GLY A 87 -4.99 -16.81 -14.03
N LYS A 88 -5.56 -16.39 -15.17
CA LYS A 88 -4.96 -16.52 -16.49
C LYS A 88 -4.79 -15.16 -17.16
N LYS A 89 -3.69 -15.00 -17.90
CA LYS A 89 -3.48 -13.87 -18.80
C LYS A 89 -4.33 -14.09 -20.06
N CYS A 90 -5.14 -13.10 -20.42
CA CYS A 90 -6.01 -13.15 -21.58
C CYS A 90 -6.22 -11.74 -22.14
N GLU A 91 -6.64 -11.67 -23.41
CA GLU A 91 -6.97 -10.40 -24.04
C GLU A 91 -8.17 -9.76 -23.35
N ALA A 92 -8.10 -8.44 -23.12
CA ALA A 92 -9.16 -7.69 -22.46
C ALA A 92 -10.52 -7.86 -23.16
N ILE A 93 -10.53 -7.90 -24.50
CA ILE A 93 -11.76 -8.01 -25.28
C ILE A 93 -12.54 -9.29 -24.95
N SER A 94 -11.86 -10.43 -24.78
CA SER A 94 -12.48 -11.70 -24.42
C SER A 94 -13.13 -11.66 -23.04
N VAL A 95 -12.52 -10.96 -22.09
CA VAL A 95 -13.10 -10.75 -20.76
C VAL A 95 -14.31 -9.82 -20.84
N LEU A 96 -14.21 -8.73 -21.60
CA LEU A 96 -15.33 -7.83 -21.83
C LEU A 96 -16.53 -8.58 -22.42
N ASP A 97 -16.30 -9.43 -23.43
CA ASP A 97 -17.34 -10.25 -24.05
C ASP A 97 -17.98 -11.24 -23.07
N GLU A 98 -17.17 -11.90 -22.21
CA GLU A 98 -17.67 -12.81 -21.17
C GLU A 98 -18.63 -12.11 -20.20
N PHE A 99 -18.35 -10.86 -19.84
CA PHE A 99 -19.21 -10.07 -18.96
C PHE A 99 -20.36 -9.34 -19.71
N GLY A 100 -20.45 -9.45 -21.03
CA GLY A 100 -21.42 -8.70 -21.84
C GLY A 100 -21.18 -7.19 -21.84
N TRP A 101 -19.92 -6.79 -21.66
CA TRP A 101 -19.49 -5.41 -21.52
C TRP A 101 -19.00 -4.85 -22.85
N SER A 102 -19.64 -3.81 -23.36
CA SER A 102 -19.07 -3.08 -24.49
C SER A 102 -17.79 -2.32 -24.09
N PRO A 103 -16.76 -2.26 -24.96
CA PRO A 103 -15.62 -1.39 -24.78
C PRO A 103 -16.05 0.06 -24.56
N VAL A 104 -15.40 0.75 -23.62
CA VAL A 104 -15.69 2.16 -23.33
C VAL A 104 -15.25 3.01 -24.51
N ARG A 105 -16.18 3.76 -25.10
CA ARG A 105 -15.87 4.75 -26.12
C ARG A 105 -15.53 6.09 -25.46
N LEU A 106 -14.23 6.37 -25.35
CA LEU A 106 -13.74 7.60 -24.74
C LEU A 106 -14.20 8.84 -25.51
N MET A 107 -14.66 9.83 -24.76
CA MET A 107 -15.07 11.15 -25.24
C MET A 107 -13.93 12.18 -25.08
N SER A 108 -14.24 13.44 -25.39
CA SER A 108 -13.28 14.55 -25.26
C SER A 108 -12.65 14.57 -23.87
N LYS A 109 -11.33 14.76 -23.81
CA LYS A 109 -10.50 14.86 -22.59
C LYS A 109 -10.39 13.59 -21.72
N GLU A 110 -11.22 12.56 -21.92
CA GLU A 110 -11.22 11.37 -21.06
C GLU A 110 -9.90 10.58 -21.12
N GLY A 111 -9.30 10.49 -22.30
CA GLY A 111 -7.96 9.91 -22.44
C GLY A 111 -6.96 10.61 -21.52
N LEU A 112 -6.96 11.95 -21.49
CA LEU A 112 -6.07 12.70 -20.61
C LEU A 112 -6.43 12.51 -19.14
N ALA A 113 -7.71 12.48 -18.79
CA ALA A 113 -8.18 12.28 -17.42
C ALA A 113 -7.77 10.90 -16.85
N LEU A 114 -7.80 9.85 -17.68
CA LEU A 114 -7.35 8.52 -17.29
C LEU A 114 -5.83 8.49 -17.05
N LEU A 115 -5.05 9.13 -17.92
CA LEU A 115 -3.58 9.06 -17.88
C LEU A 115 -2.93 10.05 -16.91
N ASN A 116 -3.52 11.23 -16.71
CA ASN A 116 -2.97 12.23 -15.79
C ASN A 116 -3.32 11.89 -14.34
N GLY A 117 -2.30 11.78 -13.50
CA GLY A 117 -2.44 11.59 -12.07
C GLY A 117 -1.29 10.79 -11.48
N THR A 118 -1.27 10.68 -10.16
CA THR A 118 -0.16 10.08 -9.38
C THR A 118 -0.50 8.69 -8.87
N GLN A 119 -1.46 7.98 -9.48
CA GLN A 119 -2.00 6.76 -8.89
C GLN A 119 -1.00 5.61 -8.86
N PHE A 120 -0.01 5.55 -9.76
CA PHE A 120 1.02 4.52 -9.72
C PHE A 120 1.97 4.76 -8.54
N MET A 121 2.49 5.98 -8.38
CA MET A 121 3.36 6.31 -7.24
C MET A 121 2.60 6.25 -5.90
N SER A 122 1.35 6.74 -5.87
CA SER A 122 0.52 6.72 -4.66
C SER A 122 0.14 5.30 -4.27
N ALA A 123 -0.18 4.42 -5.21
CA ALA A 123 -0.47 3.02 -4.92
C ALA A 123 0.76 2.30 -4.33
N ASN A 124 1.94 2.52 -4.90
CA ASN A 124 3.19 2.00 -4.34
C ASN A 124 3.48 2.55 -2.94
N GLY A 125 3.29 3.86 -2.72
CA GLY A 125 3.46 4.49 -1.41
C GLY A 125 2.50 3.93 -0.35
N VAL A 126 1.21 3.78 -0.69
CA VAL A 126 0.21 3.17 0.20
C VAL A 126 0.58 1.73 0.51
N PHE A 127 0.97 0.94 -0.50
CA PHE A 127 1.37 -0.45 -0.30
C PHE A 127 2.60 -0.57 0.61
N ALA A 128 3.60 0.29 0.41
CA ALA A 128 4.79 0.36 1.26
C ALA A 128 4.43 0.72 2.71
N LEU A 129 3.58 1.73 2.94
CA LEU A 129 3.14 2.14 4.28
C LEU A 129 2.38 1.02 5.00
N LEU A 130 1.46 0.34 4.34
CA LEU A 130 0.74 -0.79 4.92
C LEU A 130 1.69 -1.92 5.36
N ARG A 131 2.74 -2.18 4.57
CA ARG A 131 3.78 -3.16 4.93
C ARG A 131 4.64 -2.66 6.09
N ALA A 132 5.05 -1.39 6.07
CA ALA A 132 5.84 -0.78 7.13
C ALA A 132 5.12 -0.82 8.47
N PHE A 133 3.81 -0.49 8.53
CA PHE A 133 3.03 -0.58 9.76
C PHE A 133 2.94 -2.01 10.31
N ARG A 134 2.79 -3.01 9.43
CA ARG A 134 2.82 -4.43 9.85
C ARG A 134 4.20 -4.83 10.36
N LEU A 135 5.27 -4.35 9.73
CA LEU A 135 6.64 -4.66 10.12
C LEU A 135 7.00 -4.01 11.46
N SER A 136 6.62 -2.74 11.67
CA SER A 136 6.82 -2.02 12.93
C SER A 136 6.17 -2.77 14.12
N LYS A 137 4.90 -3.19 13.98
CA LYS A 137 4.23 -4.00 15.03
C LYS A 137 4.93 -5.33 15.30
N LYS A 138 5.46 -5.98 14.26
CA LYS A 138 6.25 -7.22 14.41
C LYS A 138 7.60 -6.96 15.07
N ALA A 139 8.23 -5.82 14.78
CA ALA A 139 9.49 -5.43 15.39
C ALA A 139 9.31 -5.25 16.91
N ASP A 140 8.24 -4.60 17.35
CA ASP A 140 7.90 -4.49 18.79
C ASP A 140 7.72 -5.86 19.44
N LEU A 141 6.97 -6.77 18.81
CA LEU A 141 6.78 -8.13 19.31
C LEU A 141 8.10 -8.90 19.42
N ILE A 142 8.92 -8.88 18.38
CA ILE A 142 10.21 -9.58 18.35
C ILE A 142 11.17 -8.98 19.39
N ALA A 143 11.18 -7.66 19.54
CA ALA A 143 12.01 -6.97 20.51
C ALA A 143 11.55 -7.24 21.95
N ALA A 144 10.24 -7.34 22.21
CA ALA A 144 9.71 -7.76 23.51
C ALA A 144 10.14 -9.18 23.88
N LEU A 145 10.01 -10.13 22.94
CA LEU A 145 10.49 -11.50 23.13
C LEU A 145 12.02 -11.55 23.36
N SER A 146 12.76 -10.70 22.64
CA SER A 146 14.21 -10.60 22.79
C SER A 146 14.60 -10.00 24.14
N LEU A 147 13.83 -9.04 24.64
CA LEU A 147 14.01 -8.43 25.96
C LEU A 147 13.81 -9.49 27.06
N GLU A 148 12.76 -10.31 26.96
CA GLU A 148 12.53 -11.44 27.87
C GLU A 148 13.70 -12.41 27.85
N ALA A 149 14.08 -12.89 26.66
CA ALA A 149 15.17 -13.86 26.51
C ALA A 149 16.52 -13.32 27.02
N PHE A 150 16.73 -12.01 26.94
CA PHE A 150 17.91 -11.32 27.45
C PHE A 150 17.89 -11.13 28.99
N ASP A 151 16.78 -11.45 29.66
CA ASP A 151 16.56 -11.08 31.06
C ASP A 151 16.53 -9.55 31.26
N GLY A 152 16.03 -8.79 30.29
CA GLY A 152 16.03 -7.32 30.30
C GLY A 152 15.05 -6.67 31.28
N ARG A 153 15.09 -5.34 31.34
CA ARG A 153 14.34 -4.47 32.26
C ARG A 153 13.13 -3.82 31.58
N ILE A 154 12.00 -3.77 32.30
CA ILE A 154 10.75 -3.14 31.82
C ILE A 154 10.70 -1.63 32.09
N GLU A 155 11.52 -1.14 33.02
CA GLU A 155 11.53 0.24 33.48
C GLU A 155 11.68 1.27 32.35
N PRO A 156 12.50 1.06 31.29
CA PRO A 156 12.57 1.97 30.15
C PRO A 156 11.26 2.18 29.38
N PHE A 157 10.30 1.26 29.54
CA PHE A 157 9.02 1.25 28.84
C PHE A 157 7.90 1.84 29.71
N MET A 158 8.21 2.42 30.88
CA MET A 158 7.22 2.96 31.81
C MET A 158 6.64 4.29 31.34
N ASP A 159 5.33 4.47 31.57
CA ASP A 159 4.54 5.55 30.99
C ASP A 159 5.04 6.94 31.41
N CYS A 160 5.44 7.06 32.67
CA CYS A 160 5.96 8.30 33.23
C CYS A 160 7.19 8.82 32.47
N LEU A 161 8.07 7.94 31.97
CA LEU A 161 9.25 8.33 31.19
C LEU A 161 8.86 8.93 29.84
N HIS A 162 7.89 8.31 29.16
CA HIS A 162 7.45 8.74 27.84
C HIS A 162 6.60 10.00 27.89
N ARG A 163 5.89 10.26 28.99
CA ARG A 163 5.15 11.52 29.19
C ARG A 163 6.05 12.74 29.34
N ILE A 164 7.29 12.58 29.82
CA ILE A 164 8.26 13.69 29.93
C ILE A 164 8.70 14.16 28.53
N ARG A 165 8.75 13.25 27.55
CA ARG A 165 9.06 13.55 26.14
C ARG A 165 8.01 12.91 25.23
N PRO A 166 6.83 13.53 25.06
CA PRO A 166 5.62 12.86 24.58
C PRO A 166 5.55 12.75 23.05
N HIS A 167 6.55 12.09 22.45
CA HIS A 167 6.47 11.67 21.06
C HIS A 167 5.44 10.56 20.92
N LYS A 168 4.50 10.71 19.98
CA LYS A 168 3.34 9.81 19.86
C LYS A 168 3.76 8.34 19.68
N GLY A 169 4.63 8.04 18.72
CA GLY A 169 5.08 6.67 18.49
C GLY A 169 5.84 6.09 19.68
N GLN A 170 6.68 6.90 20.35
CA GLN A 170 7.39 6.46 21.55
C GLN A 170 6.44 6.01 22.67
N ILE A 171 5.36 6.76 22.89
CA ILE A 171 4.32 6.38 23.86
C ILE A 171 3.62 5.09 23.43
N GLU A 172 3.25 4.98 22.15
CA GLU A 172 2.57 3.79 21.59
C GLU A 172 3.43 2.52 21.72
N THR A 173 4.73 2.59 21.42
CA THR A 173 5.66 1.46 21.61
C THR A 173 5.83 1.11 23.09
N GLY A 174 5.99 2.10 23.96
CA GLY A 174 6.06 1.86 25.42
C GLY A 174 4.81 1.13 25.95
N GLU A 175 3.62 1.54 25.51
CA GLU A 175 2.37 0.87 25.84
C GLU A 175 2.29 -0.54 25.25
N ALA A 176 2.73 -0.75 24.00
CA ALA A 176 2.77 -2.06 23.38
C ALA A 176 3.66 -3.05 24.17
N PHE A 177 4.84 -2.63 24.60
CA PHE A 177 5.74 -3.46 25.41
C PHE A 177 5.13 -3.84 26.75
N ARG A 178 4.53 -2.88 27.47
CA ARG A 178 3.87 -3.16 28.75
C ARG A 178 2.74 -4.18 28.61
N ARG A 179 1.99 -4.15 27.50
CA ARG A 179 0.95 -5.16 27.21
C ARG A 179 1.53 -6.52 26.81
N LEU A 180 2.54 -6.54 25.96
CA LEU A 180 3.14 -7.78 25.46
C LEU A 180 3.84 -8.58 26.56
N LEU A 181 4.40 -7.89 27.55
CA LEU A 181 5.19 -8.46 28.64
C LEU A 181 4.38 -8.61 29.94
N GLU A 182 3.08 -8.35 29.90
CA GLU A 182 2.20 -8.49 31.04
C GLU A 182 2.19 -9.95 31.53
N GLY A 183 2.46 -10.17 32.81
CA GLY A 183 2.48 -11.51 33.42
C GLY A 183 3.77 -12.30 33.20
N SER A 184 4.80 -11.74 32.53
CA SER A 184 6.08 -12.42 32.37
C SER A 184 6.84 -12.56 33.71
N GLU A 185 7.07 -13.80 34.14
CA GLU A 185 7.90 -14.11 35.31
C GLU A 185 9.38 -13.73 35.10
N ILE A 186 9.87 -13.83 33.86
CA ILE A 186 11.25 -13.48 33.50
C ILE A 186 11.45 -11.97 33.54
N ILE A 187 10.47 -11.16 33.15
CA ILE A 187 10.56 -9.70 33.30
C ILE A 187 10.45 -9.30 34.77
N ALA A 188 9.55 -9.93 35.53
CA ALA A 188 9.28 -9.57 36.92
C ALA A 188 10.39 -9.97 37.90
N GLN A 189 11.27 -10.92 37.55
CA GLN A 189 12.30 -11.40 38.47
C GLN A 189 13.36 -10.31 38.77
N PRO A 190 14.01 -10.36 39.95
CA PRO A 190 15.05 -9.40 40.31
C PRO A 190 16.27 -9.45 39.37
N LYS A 191 16.65 -8.29 38.81
CA LYS A 191 17.80 -8.16 37.89
C LYS A 191 19.03 -7.59 38.59
N LYS A 192 20.21 -8.18 38.36
CA LYS A 192 21.50 -7.70 38.90
C LYS A 192 22.08 -6.50 38.16
N HIS A 193 21.93 -6.46 36.84
CA HIS A 193 22.43 -5.36 36.01
C HIS A 193 21.57 -4.11 36.22
N VAL A 194 22.16 -2.92 36.22
CA VAL A 194 21.43 -1.66 36.47
C VAL A 194 20.74 -1.14 35.20
N GLN A 195 21.33 -1.37 34.03
CA GLN A 195 20.84 -0.86 32.76
C GLN A 195 21.04 -1.87 31.65
N ASP A 196 20.10 -1.88 30.71
CA ASP A 196 20.23 -2.60 29.46
C ASP A 196 21.02 -1.79 28.41
N PRO A 197 21.65 -2.48 27.44
CA PRO A 197 22.15 -1.86 26.22
C PRO A 197 21.08 -1.02 25.52
N TYR A 198 21.52 0.00 24.77
CA TYR A 198 20.59 0.89 24.06
C TYR A 198 19.72 0.18 23.03
N SER A 199 20.17 -0.95 22.46
CA SER A 199 19.37 -1.78 21.57
C SER A 199 18.07 -2.30 22.20
N PHE A 200 18.01 -2.39 23.54
CA PHE A 200 16.79 -2.73 24.29
C PHE A 200 16.17 -1.48 24.91
N ARG A 201 16.97 -0.72 25.65
CA ARG A 201 16.50 0.43 26.43
C ARG A 201 15.92 1.56 25.58
N CYS A 202 16.38 1.70 24.33
CA CYS A 202 15.95 2.76 23.43
C CYS A 202 14.92 2.30 22.39
N VAL A 203 14.35 1.09 22.52
CA VAL A 203 13.35 0.60 21.57
C VAL A 203 12.19 1.59 21.37
N PRO A 204 11.57 2.17 22.42
CA PRO A 204 10.49 3.14 22.23
C PRO A 204 10.92 4.36 21.40
N GLN A 205 12.15 4.84 21.56
CA GLN A 205 12.67 6.02 20.87
C GLN A 205 13.08 5.75 19.42
N VAL A 206 13.30 4.49 19.07
CA VAL A 206 13.77 4.07 17.73
C VAL A 206 12.61 3.52 16.89
N HIS A 207 11.71 2.74 17.50
CA HIS A 207 10.56 2.16 16.81
C HIS A 207 9.39 3.14 16.68
N GLY A 208 9.26 4.05 17.66
CA GLY A 208 8.22 5.06 17.72
C GLY A 208 8.62 6.40 17.11
#